data_AF-A0A842HJV2-F1
#
_entry.id   AF-A0A842HJV2-F1
#
_cell.length_a   1.000
_cell.length_b   1.000
_cell.length_c   1.000
_cell.angle_alpha   90.00
_cell.angle_beta   90.00
_cell.angle_gamma   90.00
#
_symmetry.space_group_name_H-M   'P 1'
#
loop_
_entity.id
_entity.type
_entity.pdbx_description
1 polymer ?
#
loop_
_entity_poly.entity_id
_entity_poly.type
_entity_poly.pdbx_seq_one_letter_code
_entity_poly.pdbx_strand_id
1 'polypeptide(L)'
;MKAMKAKLFSVLVRRDAHTITPTIVTEHEIPILKTIFGEECIQTPEGKLITDDYLKSAEPAGQTDVADTEFDRLTSKYGGNEDGVFVEQVYGKRATKGLEKAIESNAAAGAKKTTARDSGDKE
;
A
#
# COMPACT_ATOMS: atom_id res chain seq x y z
N MET A 1 18.56 7.60 -2.23
CA MET A 1 18.59 6.52 -3.26
C MET A 1 17.78 6.96 -4.50
N LYS A 2 17.47 6.08 -5.48
CA LYS A 2 16.59 6.42 -6.61
C LYS A 2 15.20 6.76 -6.06
N ALA A 3 14.63 7.91 -6.41
CA ALA A 3 13.26 8.25 -6.01
C ALA A 3 12.29 7.17 -6.49
N MET A 4 11.70 6.43 -5.57
CA MET A 4 10.70 5.40 -5.88
C MET A 4 9.31 6.00 -5.77
N LYS A 5 8.45 5.72 -6.75
CA LYS A 5 7.04 6.12 -6.71
C LYS A 5 6.21 4.96 -6.17
N ALA A 6 5.36 5.23 -5.18
CA ALA A 6 4.34 4.30 -4.71
C ALA A 6 2.96 4.71 -5.21
N LYS A 7 2.14 3.73 -5.57
CA LYS A 7 0.73 3.93 -5.90
C LYS A 7 -0.08 4.18 -4.63
N LEU A 8 -0.98 5.14 -4.71
CA LEU A 8 -1.96 5.44 -3.67
C LEU A 8 -3.27 4.73 -3.98
N PHE A 9 -3.88 4.12 -2.98
CA PHE A 9 -5.18 3.47 -3.07
C PHE A 9 -6.13 4.10 -2.06
N SER A 10 -7.38 4.33 -2.50
CA SER A 10 -8.48 4.69 -1.62
C SER A 10 -9.02 3.41 -0.98
N VAL A 11 -9.02 3.36 0.34
CA VAL A 11 -9.47 2.20 1.12
C VAL A 11 -10.47 2.64 2.18
N LEU A 12 -11.41 1.77 2.51
CA LEU A 12 -12.31 1.92 3.65
C LEU A 12 -11.74 1.11 4.81
N VAL A 13 -11.43 1.79 5.91
CA VAL A 13 -10.93 1.17 7.14
C VAL A 13 -12.07 1.16 8.16
N ARG A 14 -12.57 -0.03 8.48
CA ARG A 14 -13.51 -0.24 9.58
C ARG A 14 -12.72 -0.26 10.89
N ARG A 15 -12.94 0.75 11.74
CA ARG A 15 -12.28 0.84 13.05
C ARG A 15 -13.08 0.15 14.15
N ASP A 16 -14.39 0.15 13.99
CA ASP A 16 -15.34 -0.49 14.89
C ASP A 16 -16.67 -0.78 14.15
N ALA A 17 -17.69 -1.26 14.87
CA ALA A 17 -18.99 -1.64 14.30
C ALA A 17 -19.74 -0.47 13.63
N HIS A 18 -19.48 0.78 14.02
CA HIS A 18 -20.21 1.97 13.58
C HIS A 18 -19.33 2.92 12.75
N THR A 19 -18.01 2.80 12.84
CA THR A 19 -17.06 3.73 12.21
C THR A 19 -16.31 3.08 11.05
N ILE A 20 -16.60 3.54 9.83
CA ILE A 20 -15.83 3.24 8.62
C ILE A 20 -15.22 4.54 8.10
N THR A 21 -13.89 4.59 7.97
CA THR A 21 -13.16 5.80 7.55
C THR A 21 -12.53 5.60 6.17
N PRO A 22 -12.85 6.43 5.17
CA PRO A 22 -12.12 6.44 3.92
C PRO A 22 -10.71 6.99 4.15
N THR A 23 -9.70 6.27 3.68
CA THR A 23 -8.28 6.59 3.87
C THR A 23 -7.54 6.39 2.56
N ILE A 24 -6.59 7.28 2.24
CA ILE A 24 -5.67 7.09 1.12
C ILE A 24 -4.34 6.60 1.68
N VAL A 25 -3.87 5.46 1.18
CA VAL A 25 -2.63 4.83 1.63
C VAL A 25 -1.81 4.31 0.47
N THR A 26 -0.51 4.12 0.67
CA THR A 26 0.33 3.44 -0.32
C THR A 26 0.07 1.94 -0.32
N GLU A 27 0.39 1.27 -1.43
CA GLU A 27 0.22 -0.18 -1.57
C GLU A 27 0.89 -0.99 -0.43
N HIS A 28 2.08 -0.58 -0.01
CA HIS A 28 2.83 -1.21 1.09
C HIS A 28 2.30 -0.87 2.50
N GLU A 29 1.36 0.06 2.63
CA GLU A 29 0.70 0.31 3.93
C GLU A 29 -0.45 -0.67 4.19
N ILE A 30 -0.99 -1.32 3.15
CA ILE A 30 -2.16 -2.18 3.26
C ILE A 30 -1.92 -3.40 4.16
N PRO A 31 -0.80 -4.15 4.05
CA PRO A 31 -0.54 -5.26 4.96
C PRO A 31 -0.42 -4.81 6.43
N ILE A 32 0.14 -3.61 6.68
CA ILE A 32 0.21 -3.02 8.02
C ILE A 32 -1.19 -2.77 8.56
N LEU A 33 -2.07 -2.15 7.76
CA LEU A 33 -3.45 -1.93 8.15
C LEU A 33 -4.21 -3.23 8.44
N LYS A 34 -3.99 -4.28 7.64
CA LYS A 34 -4.57 -5.61 7.88
C LYS A 34 -4.08 -6.21 9.20
N THR A 35 -2.81 -6.03 9.56
CA THR A 35 -2.28 -6.45 10.87
C THR A 35 -2.92 -5.71 12.03
N ILE A 36 -3.22 -4.41 11.87
CA ILE A 36 -3.78 -3.57 12.95
C ILE A 36 -5.28 -3.83 13.16
N PHE A 37 -6.05 -3.87 12.07
CA PHE A 37 -7.52 -3.84 12.14
C PHE A 37 -8.18 -5.18 11.80
N GLY A 38 -7.42 -6.15 11.30
CA GLY A 38 -7.97 -7.37 10.69
C GLY A 38 -8.17 -7.22 9.18
N GLU A 39 -8.08 -8.32 8.46
CA GLU A 39 -8.19 -8.33 7.00
C GLU A 39 -9.59 -7.94 6.50
N GLU A 40 -10.62 -8.37 7.21
CA GLU A 40 -12.02 -8.08 6.93
C GLU A 40 -12.40 -6.60 7.10
N CYS A 41 -11.59 -5.87 7.86
CA CYS A 41 -11.77 -4.46 8.16
C CYS A 41 -11.19 -3.53 7.10
N ILE A 42 -10.37 -4.05 6.17
CA ILE A 42 -9.73 -3.28 5.11
C ILE A 42 -10.42 -3.57 3.77
N GLN A 43 -11.18 -2.59 3.29
CA GLN A 43 -12.09 -2.77 2.16
C GLN A 43 -11.80 -1.77 1.02
N THR A 44 -12.18 -2.12 -0.20
CA THR A 44 -12.22 -1.22 -1.35
C THR A 44 -13.31 -0.15 -1.14
N PRO A 45 -13.34 0.93 -1.94
CA PRO A 45 -14.41 1.92 -1.88
C PRO A 45 -15.81 1.33 -2.12
N GLU A 46 -15.90 0.19 -2.80
CA GLU A 46 -17.14 -0.55 -3.05
C GLU A 46 -17.50 -1.53 -1.90
N GLY A 47 -16.74 -1.52 -0.79
CA GLY A 47 -16.99 -2.37 0.37
C GLY A 47 -16.55 -3.83 0.23
N LYS A 48 -15.72 -4.15 -0.77
CA LYS A 48 -15.16 -5.50 -0.98
C LYS A 48 -13.83 -5.66 -0.26
N LEU A 49 -13.40 -6.89 0.04
CA LEU A 49 -12.08 -7.13 0.61
C LEU A 49 -10.97 -6.73 -0.38
N ILE A 50 -9.89 -6.13 0.13
CA ILE A 50 -8.72 -5.84 -0.68
C ILE A 50 -7.87 -7.10 -0.85
N THR A 51 -7.75 -7.56 -2.09
CA THR A 51 -6.90 -8.69 -2.49
C THR A 51 -5.69 -8.20 -3.28
N ASP A 52 -4.65 -9.04 -3.38
CA ASP A 52 -3.48 -8.74 -4.20
C ASP A 52 -3.85 -8.52 -5.68
N ASP A 53 -4.85 -9.24 -6.18
CA ASP A 53 -5.32 -9.08 -7.55
C ASP A 53 -6.07 -7.76 -7.77
N TYR A 54 -6.77 -7.27 -6.74
CA TYR A 54 -7.30 -5.91 -6.75
C TYR A 54 -6.16 -4.90 -6.85
N LEU A 55 -5.10 -5.01 -6.05
CA LEU A 55 -3.97 -4.06 -6.08
C LEU A 55 -3.22 -4.04 -7.42
N LYS A 56 -3.15 -5.18 -8.11
CA LYS A 56 -2.56 -5.28 -9.46
C LYS A 56 -3.47 -4.70 -10.55
N SER A 57 -4.79 -4.86 -10.42
CA SER A 57 -5.76 -4.51 -11.46
C SER A 57 -6.31 -3.10 -11.33
N ALA A 58 -6.52 -2.62 -10.10
CA ALA A 58 -7.15 -1.35 -9.78
C ALA A 58 -6.35 -0.16 -10.29
N GLU A 59 -7.08 0.89 -10.65
CA GLU A 59 -6.51 2.18 -10.99
C GLU A 59 -6.13 2.91 -9.69
N PRO A 60 -4.87 3.32 -9.53
CA PRO A 60 -4.45 4.00 -8.32
C PRO A 60 -5.08 5.40 -8.24
N ALA A 61 -5.46 5.82 -7.04
CA ALA A 61 -5.97 7.16 -6.76
C ALA A 61 -4.92 8.27 -6.97
N GLY A 62 -3.64 7.87 -7.08
CA GLY A 62 -2.52 8.77 -7.35
C GLY A 62 -1.19 8.06 -7.19
N GLN A 63 -0.11 8.84 -7.20
CA GLN A 63 1.23 8.37 -6.89
C GLN A 63 1.93 9.36 -5.97
N THR A 64 2.78 8.84 -5.08
CA THR A 64 3.63 9.66 -4.21
C THR A 64 5.08 9.22 -4.32
N ASP A 65 6.00 10.15 -4.09
CA ASP A 65 7.39 9.81 -3.81
C ASP A 65 7.50 9.09 -2.48
N VAL A 66 8.31 8.05 -2.45
CA VAL A 66 8.71 7.33 -1.24
C VAL A 66 10.06 7.86 -0.80
N ALA A 67 10.11 8.35 0.44
CA ALA A 67 11.34 8.88 1.03
C ALA A 67 12.25 7.76 1.52
N ASP A 68 13.56 8.03 1.62
CA ASP A 68 14.53 7.08 2.20
C ASP A 68 14.21 6.77 3.69
N THR A 69 13.43 7.63 4.37
CA THR A 69 12.99 7.47 5.76
C THR A 69 11.61 6.80 5.89
N GLU A 70 11.19 6.02 4.89
CA GLU A 70 9.85 5.43 4.86
C GLU A 70 9.57 4.52 6.06
N PHE A 71 10.55 3.72 6.46
CA PHE A 71 10.44 2.86 7.62
C PHE A 71 10.12 3.67 8.90
N ASP A 72 10.85 4.75 9.14
CA ASP A 72 10.65 5.61 10.30
C ASP A 72 9.29 6.33 10.23
N ARG A 73 8.88 6.76 9.04
CA ARG A 73 7.57 7.39 8.81
C ARG A 73 6.43 6.44 9.16
N LEU A 74 6.49 5.20 8.67
CA LEU A 74 5.46 4.19 8.91
C LEU A 74 5.44 3.74 10.38
N THR A 75 6.61 3.56 10.98
CA THR A 75 6.74 3.24 12.40
C THR A 75 6.15 4.36 13.27
N SER A 76 6.40 5.62 12.92
CA SER A 76 5.82 6.76 13.63
C SER A 76 4.31 6.89 13.44
N LYS A 77 3.80 6.54 12.25
CA LYS A 77 2.37 6.63 11.91
C LYS A 77 1.53 5.53 12.55
N TYR A 78 2.03 4.30 12.53
CA TYR A 78 1.26 3.12 12.93
C TYR A 78 1.66 2.57 14.30
N GLY A 79 2.88 2.87 14.78
CA GLY A 79 3.37 2.39 16.07
C GLY A 79 3.54 0.86 16.11
N GLY A 80 3.18 0.29 17.26
CA GLY A 80 3.29 -1.14 17.53
C GLY A 80 2.35 -1.58 18.65
N ASN A 81 2.37 -2.88 18.94
CA ASN A 81 1.67 -3.52 20.05
C ASN A 81 2.67 -4.27 20.95
N GLU A 82 2.18 -5.18 21.79
CA GLU A 82 3.00 -6.02 22.66
C GLU A 82 3.99 -6.94 21.90
N ASP A 83 3.72 -7.26 20.64
CA ASP A 83 4.58 -8.06 19.77
C ASP A 83 5.63 -7.23 19.01
N GLY A 84 5.63 -5.91 19.18
CA GLY A 84 6.60 -4.98 18.59
C GLY A 84 5.99 -4.03 17.55
N VAL A 85 6.84 -3.46 16.70
CA VAL A 85 6.43 -2.47 15.68
C VAL A 85 5.70 -3.17 14.53
N PHE A 86 4.54 -2.66 14.11
CA PHE A 86 3.74 -3.31 13.05
C PHE A 86 4.48 -3.43 11.72
N VAL A 87 5.30 -2.43 11.37
CA VAL A 87 6.15 -2.46 10.18
C VAL A 87 7.11 -3.67 10.22
N GLU A 88 7.66 -4.00 11.38
CA GLU A 88 8.56 -5.15 11.57
C GLU A 88 7.81 -6.48 11.61
N GLN A 89 6.58 -6.51 12.11
CA GLN A 89 5.74 -7.70 12.06
C GLN A 89 5.41 -8.09 10.62
N VAL A 90 5.15 -7.09 9.77
CA VAL A 90 4.81 -7.29 8.35
C VAL A 90 6.05 -7.60 7.50
N TYR A 91 7.14 -6.85 7.69
CA TYR A 91 8.33 -6.93 6.83
C TYR A 91 9.51 -7.69 7.45
N GLY A 92 9.31 -8.26 8.63
CA GLY A 92 10.27 -9.05 9.39
C GLY A 92 11.33 -8.21 10.12
N LYS A 93 12.24 -8.90 10.83
CA LYS A 93 13.32 -8.29 11.64
C LYS A 93 14.31 -7.39 10.88
N ARG A 94 14.26 -7.38 9.55
CA ARG A 94 15.03 -6.48 8.67
C ARG A 94 14.05 -5.63 7.86
N ALA A 95 13.08 -5.05 8.56
CA ALA A 95 11.90 -4.42 8.00
C ALA A 95 12.22 -3.36 6.96
N THR A 96 13.27 -2.56 7.15
CA THR A 96 13.73 -1.59 6.14
C THR A 96 13.97 -2.25 4.78
N LYS A 97 14.69 -3.37 4.74
CA LYS A 97 14.96 -4.11 3.49
C LYS A 97 13.72 -4.82 2.95
N GLY A 98 12.88 -5.36 3.83
CA GLY A 98 11.63 -6.00 3.44
C GLY A 98 10.65 -5.02 2.82
N LEU A 99 10.55 -3.83 3.40
CA LEU A 99 9.75 -2.71 2.94
C LEU A 99 10.27 -2.16 1.60
N GLU A 100 11.58 -1.90 1.49
CA GLU A 100 12.21 -1.50 0.22
C GLU A 100 11.88 -2.49 -0.91
N LYS A 101 12.05 -3.79 -0.66
CA LYS A 101 11.73 -4.83 -1.64
C LYS A 101 10.26 -4.84 -2.04
N ALA A 102 9.35 -4.60 -1.09
CA ALA A 102 7.92 -4.50 -1.36
C ALA A 102 7.61 -3.29 -2.26
N ILE A 103 8.18 -2.12 -1.94
CA ILE A 103 8.03 -0.90 -2.74
C ILE A 103 8.56 -1.11 -4.16
N GLU A 104 9.75 -1.70 -4.32
CA GLU A 104 10.35 -2.02 -5.61
C GLU A 104 9.49 -2.97 -6.44
N SER A 105 8.97 -4.03 -5.81
CA SER A 105 8.11 -5.02 -6.46
C SER A 105 6.81 -4.38 -6.97
N ASN A 106 6.22 -3.49 -6.17
CA ASN A 106 4.99 -2.79 -6.50
C ASN A 106 5.21 -1.77 -7.64
N ALA A 107 6.36 -1.08 -7.64
CA ALA A 107 6.76 -0.18 -8.70
C ALA A 107 7.00 -0.93 -10.03
N ALA A 108 7.67 -2.08 -9.98
CA ALA A 108 7.92 -2.92 -11.16
C ALA A 108 6.63 -3.48 -11.77
N ALA A 109 5.64 -3.83 -10.95
CA ALA A 109 4.32 -4.25 -11.41
C ALA A 109 3.54 -3.10 -12.09
N GLY A 110 3.73 -1.85 -11.66
CA GLY A 110 3.18 -0.66 -12.30
C GLY A 110 3.81 -0.32 -13.65
N ALA A 111 5.13 -0.47 -13.77
CA ALA A 111 5.88 -0.12 -14.99
C ALA A 111 5.47 -0.96 -16.21
N LYS A 112 5.11 -2.24 -16.04
CA LYS A 112 4.62 -3.10 -17.13
C LYS A 112 3.29 -2.66 -17.74
N LYS A 113 2.51 -1.80 -17.07
CA LYS A 113 1.19 -1.35 -17.55
C LYS A 113 1.25 -0.07 -18.40
N THR A 114 2.37 0.67 -18.38
CA THR A 114 2.44 2.00 -19.00
C THR A 114 2.88 1.97 -20.47
N THR A 115 3.39 0.85 -20.98
CA THR A 115 3.82 0.70 -22.40
C THR A 115 2.74 0.13 -23.33
N ALA A 116 1.47 0.08 -22.92
CA ALA A 116 0.38 -0.50 -23.74
C ALA A 116 -0.68 0.50 -24.23
N ARG A 117 -0.45 1.81 -24.12
CA ARG A 117 -1.33 2.84 -24.71
C ARG A 117 -0.51 4.01 -25.26
N ASP A 118 0.23 3.76 -26.34
CA ASP A 118 0.56 4.82 -27.30
C ASP A 118 0.73 4.21 -28.69
N SER A 119 -0.41 3.97 -29.33
CA SER A 119 -0.53 3.88 -30.79
C SER A 119 -2.01 4.02 -31.20
N GLY A 120 -2.61 5.17 -30.88
CA GLY A 120 -3.45 5.84 -31.87
C GLY A 120 -2.51 6.74 -32.67
N ASP A 121 -2.67 7.06 -33.93
CA ASP A 121 -3.79 7.02 -34.87
C ASP A 121 -3.16 7.52 -36.19
N LYS A 122 -3.50 6.95 -37.37
CA LYS A 122 -3.85 7.75 -38.56
C LYS A 122 -4.10 6.94 -39.84
N GLU A 123 -5.26 7.28 -40.40
CA GLU A 123 -5.75 7.22 -41.79
C GLU A 123 -6.04 5.84 -42.44
#